data_AF-A0A1R3H279-F1
#
_entry.id   AF-A0A1R3H279-F1
#
_cell.length_a   1.000
_cell.length_b   1.000
_cell.length_c   1.000
_cell.angle_alpha   90.00
_cell.angle_beta   90.00
_cell.angle_gamma   90.00
#
_symmetry.space_group_name_H-M   'P 1'
#
loop_
_entity.id
_entity.type
_entity.pdbx_description
1 polymer ?
#
loop_
_entity_poly.entity_id
_entity_poly.type
_entity_poly.pdbx_seq_one_letter_code
_entity_poly.pdbx_strand_id
1 'polypeptide(L)'
;MATRYLYKEVLPCMAMVAAECSTVVLGILFKAASSKGLSYYIFVAYTCALATIALFPLAFFLIRKAGFPPLKFPLISRLLLLSLIGIGAQLCAYKGLELSSPTLSSAISNLTPGFTFILAVFFR
;
A
#
# COMPACT_ATOMS: atom_id res chain seq x y z
N MET A 1 -21.27 -9.52 24.86
CA MET A 1 -20.02 -8.76 25.08
C MET A 1 -18.82 -9.46 24.44
N ALA A 2 -18.63 -10.78 24.65
CA ALA A 2 -17.58 -11.59 24.02
C ALA A 2 -17.55 -11.53 22.48
N THR A 3 -18.71 -11.57 21.80
CA THR A 3 -18.78 -11.54 20.32
C THR A 3 -18.24 -10.25 19.70
N ARG A 4 -18.37 -9.09 20.39
CA ARG A 4 -17.80 -7.81 19.92
C ARG A 4 -16.29 -7.73 20.16
N TYR A 5 -15.77 -8.39 21.19
CA TYR A 5 -14.33 -8.51 21.44
C TYR A 5 -13.67 -9.45 20.42
N LEU A 6 -14.27 -10.62 20.18
CA LEU A 6 -13.79 -11.55 19.16
C LEU A 6 -13.78 -10.90 17.77
N TYR A 7 -14.82 -10.13 17.42
CA TYR A 7 -14.84 -9.39 16.15
C TYR A 7 -13.74 -8.32 16.07
N LYS A 8 -13.44 -7.63 17.17
CA LYS A 8 -12.35 -6.63 17.22
C LYS A 8 -10.95 -7.23 17.08
N GLU A 9 -10.75 -8.47 17.51
CA GLU A 9 -9.48 -9.20 17.41
C GLU A 9 -9.33 -9.95 16.08
N VAL A 10 -10.41 -10.57 15.59
CA VAL A 10 -10.39 -11.36 14.35
C VAL A 10 -10.34 -10.48 13.11
N LEU A 11 -11.04 -9.33 13.13
CA LEU A 11 -11.05 -8.40 12.00
C LEU A 11 -9.65 -7.90 11.59
N PRO A 12 -8.78 -7.42 12.50
CA PRO A 12 -7.42 -7.01 12.14
C PRO A 12 -6.56 -8.20 11.67
N CYS A 13 -6.72 -9.40 12.24
CA CYS A 13 -6.03 -10.59 11.75
C CYS A 13 -6.43 -10.93 10.30
N MET A 14 -7.73 -10.92 10.01
CA MET A 14 -8.24 -11.15 8.65
C MET A 14 -7.76 -10.08 7.68
N ALA A 15 -7.75 -8.81 8.11
CA ALA A 15 -7.23 -7.70 7.30
C ALA A 15 -5.73 -7.85 7.00
N MET A 16 -4.94 -8.27 8.00
CA MET A 16 -3.52 -8.53 7.83
C MET A 16 -3.27 -9.67 6.84
N VAL A 17 -3.96 -10.80 7.00
CA VAL A 17 -3.85 -11.92 6.06
C VAL A 17 -4.22 -11.49 4.63
N ALA A 18 -5.32 -10.75 4.48
CA ALA A 18 -5.72 -10.24 3.17
C ALA A 18 -4.69 -9.26 2.56
N ALA A 19 -4.07 -8.42 3.38
CA ALA A 19 -3.01 -7.51 2.95
C ALA A 19 -1.77 -8.27 2.48
N GLU A 20 -1.29 -9.25 3.26
CA GLU A 20 -0.12 -10.07 2.90
C GLU A 20 -0.37 -10.93 1.67
N CYS A 21 -1.57 -11.51 1.53
CA CYS A 21 -1.93 -12.21 0.31
C CYS A 21 -1.91 -11.25 -0.89
N SER A 22 -2.40 -10.02 -0.74
CA SER A 22 -2.42 -9.02 -1.82
C SER A 22 -1.01 -8.60 -2.24
N THR A 23 -0.08 -8.41 -1.30
CA THR A 23 1.31 -8.03 -1.61
C THR A 23 2.02 -9.13 -2.41
N VAL A 24 1.86 -10.40 -2.01
CA VAL A 24 2.45 -11.55 -2.71
C VAL A 24 1.84 -11.72 -4.10
N VAL A 25 0.51 -11.64 -4.23
CA VAL A 25 -0.18 -11.77 -5.53
C VAL A 25 0.26 -10.67 -6.50
N LEU A 26 0.38 -9.41 -6.03
CA LEU A 26 0.87 -8.30 -6.84
C LEU A 26 2.31 -8.53 -7.33
N GLY A 27 3.18 -9.05 -6.47
CA GLY A 27 4.56 -9.37 -6.84
C GLY A 27 4.65 -10.45 -7.92
N ILE A 28 3.83 -11.51 -7.82
CA ILE A 28 3.74 -12.57 -8.83
C ILE A 28 3.19 -12.01 -10.15
N LEU A 29 2.11 -11.23 -10.09
CA LEU A 29 1.48 -10.64 -11.26
C LEU A 29 2.43 -9.67 -11.99
N PHE A 30 3.16 -8.86 -11.24
CA PHE A 30 4.21 -7.99 -11.78
C PHE A 30 5.29 -8.81 -12.48
N LYS A 31 5.80 -9.87 -11.85
CA LYS A 31 6.84 -10.70 -12.45
C LYS A 31 6.34 -11.39 -13.73
N ALA A 32 5.11 -11.89 -13.72
CA ALA A 32 4.47 -12.47 -14.89
C ALA A 32 4.28 -11.44 -16.02
N ALA A 33 3.86 -10.22 -15.70
CA ALA A 33 3.67 -9.15 -16.68
C ALA A 33 5.00 -8.63 -17.25
N SER A 34 6.01 -8.45 -16.39
CA SER A 34 7.36 -8.03 -16.78
C SER A 34 8.04 -9.07 -17.67
N SER A 35 7.82 -10.37 -17.42
CA SER A 35 8.33 -11.44 -18.31
C SER A 35 7.77 -11.37 -19.74
N LYS A 36 6.61 -10.72 -19.93
CA LYS A 36 6.01 -10.44 -21.24
C LYS A 36 6.43 -9.08 -21.82
N GLY A 37 7.41 -8.40 -21.21
CA GLY A 37 7.95 -7.11 -21.69
C GLY A 37 7.21 -5.87 -21.15
N LEU A 38 6.33 -6.00 -20.15
CA LEU A 38 5.67 -4.83 -19.57
C LEU A 38 6.64 -4.00 -18.73
N SER A 39 6.77 -2.71 -19.06
CA SER A 39 7.55 -1.75 -18.27
C SER A 39 6.91 -1.49 -16.90
N TYR A 40 7.75 -1.46 -15.86
CA TYR A 40 7.32 -1.22 -14.49
C TYR A 40 6.60 0.13 -14.28
N TYR A 41 6.96 1.18 -15.03
CA TYR A 41 6.24 2.46 -15.00
C TYR A 41 4.77 2.30 -15.40
N ILE A 42 4.52 1.52 -16.45
CA ILE A 42 3.17 1.26 -16.97
C ILE A 42 2.38 0.42 -15.96
N PHE A 43 3.03 -0.59 -15.36
CA PHE A 43 2.41 -1.39 -14.31
C PHE A 43 1.96 -0.55 -13.11
N VAL A 44 2.86 0.31 -12.61
CA VAL A 44 2.54 1.20 -11.48
C VAL A 44 1.37 2.13 -11.84
N ALA A 45 1.38 2.74 -13.03
CA ALA A 45 0.28 3.58 -13.50
C ALA A 45 -1.07 2.84 -13.51
N TYR A 46 -1.12 1.61 -14.02
CA TYR A 46 -2.33 0.79 -14.01
C TYR A 46 -2.81 0.49 -12.59
N THR A 47 -1.92 0.09 -11.69
CA THR A 47 -2.30 -0.19 -10.29
C THR A 47 -2.86 1.04 -9.59
N CYS A 48 -2.25 2.22 -9.78
CA CYS A 48 -2.75 3.48 -9.22
C CYS A 48 -4.11 3.87 -9.79
N ALA A 49 -4.32 3.70 -11.10
CA ALA A 49 -5.61 3.98 -11.74
C ALA A 49 -6.71 3.05 -11.19
N LEU A 50 -6.45 1.75 -11.13
CA LEU A 50 -7.40 0.76 -10.60
C LEU A 50 -7.68 1.00 -9.11
N ALA A 51 -6.66 1.28 -8.30
CA ALA A 51 -6.84 1.61 -6.89
C ALA A 51 -7.69 2.87 -6.71
N THR A 52 -7.47 3.89 -7.54
CA THR A 52 -8.28 5.12 -7.53
C THR A 52 -9.74 4.82 -7.86
N ILE A 53 -10.01 4.06 -8.92
CA ILE A 53 -11.37 3.68 -9.31
C ILE A 53 -12.06 2.86 -8.20
N ALA A 54 -11.34 1.94 -7.58
CA ALA A 54 -11.87 1.11 -6.50
C ALA A 54 -12.17 1.91 -5.21
N LEU A 55 -11.29 2.85 -4.85
CA LEU A 55 -11.44 3.67 -3.65
C LEU A 55 -12.38 4.86 -3.84
N PHE A 56 -12.57 5.34 -5.07
CA PHE A 56 -13.44 6.47 -5.38
C PHE A 56 -14.88 6.35 -4.86
N PRO A 57 -15.61 5.23 -5.08
CA PRO A 57 -16.97 5.09 -4.56
C PRO A 57 -17.01 5.04 -3.03
N LEU A 58 -16.01 4.41 -2.41
CA LEU A 58 -15.90 4.37 -0.94
C LEU A 58 -15.65 5.78 -0.38
N ALA A 59 -14.72 6.53 -0.98
CA ALA A 59 -14.44 7.90 -0.60
C ALA A 59 -15.68 8.79 -0.75
N PHE A 60 -16.39 8.68 -1.87
CA PHE A 60 -17.64 9.42 -2.11
C PHE A 60 -18.69 9.14 -1.03
N PHE A 61 -18.89 7.87 -0.67
CA PHE A 61 -19.86 7.49 0.35
C PHE A 61 -19.46 7.97 1.76
N LEU A 62 -18.17 7.88 2.11
CA LEU A 62 -17.64 8.36 3.39
C LEU A 62 -17.78 9.88 3.53
N ILE A 63 -17.45 10.62 2.48
CA ILE A 63 -17.60 12.07 2.44
C ILE A 63 -19.06 12.48 2.62
N ARG A 64 -20.00 11.78 1.97
CA ARG A 64 -21.44 12.03 2.11
C ARG A 64 -21.94 11.82 3.54
N LYS A 65 -21.38 10.85 4.27
CA LYS A 65 -21.77 10.54 5.64
C LYS A 65 -21.09 11.41 6.70
N ALA A 66 -19.79 11.67 6.55
CA ALA A 66 -18.99 12.34 7.58
C ALA A 66 -18.81 13.85 7.35
N GLY A 67 -19.13 14.36 6.16
CA GLY A 67 -18.84 15.73 5.75
C GLY A 67 -17.38 15.89 5.33
N PHE A 68 -17.10 16.92 4.52
CA PHE A 68 -15.75 17.20 4.05
C PHE A 68 -14.95 17.91 5.16
N PRO A 69 -13.81 17.35 5.63
CA PRO A 69 -12.94 18.09 6.52
C PRO A 69 -12.34 19.31 5.79
N PRO A 70 -12.17 20.46 6.45
CA PRO A 70 -11.60 21.64 5.82
C PRO A 70 -10.15 21.36 5.38
N LEU A 71 -9.91 21.42 4.07
CA LEU A 71 -8.61 21.19 3.46
C LEU A 71 -7.67 22.38 3.74
N LYS A 72 -6.95 22.32 4.85
CA LYS A 72 -5.92 23.31 5.18
C LYS A 72 -4.68 23.08 4.30
N PHE A 73 -4.05 24.16 3.84
CA PHE A 73 -2.79 24.12 3.08
C PHE A 73 -1.70 23.18 3.67
N PRO A 74 -1.40 23.20 4.99
CA PRO A 74 -0.42 22.28 5.56
C PRO A 74 -0.81 20.80 5.44
N LEU A 75 -2.10 20.47 5.42
CA LEU A 75 -2.57 19.09 5.22
C LEU A 75 -2.28 18.63 3.79
N ILE A 76 -2.59 19.47 2.80
CA ILE A 76 -2.33 19.20 1.38
C ILE A 76 -0.84 18.98 1.15
N SER A 77 0.00 19.87 1.69
CA SER A 77 1.46 19.74 1.57
C SER A 77 1.98 18.42 2.14
N ARG A 78 1.51 18.01 3.32
CA ARG A 78 1.89 16.72 3.93
C ARG A 78 1.45 15.52 3.09
N LEU A 79 0.23 15.55 2.54
CA LEU A 79 -0.28 14.50 1.66
C LEU A 79 0.52 14.41 0.35
N LEU A 80 0.90 15.54 -0.23
CA LEU A 80 1.72 15.58 -1.44
C LEU A 80 3.11 15.00 -1.19
N LEU A 81 3.77 15.38 -0.09
CA LEU A 81 5.07 14.83 0.29
C LEU A 81 4.98 13.32 0.53
N LEU A 82 3.94 12.86 1.24
CA LEU A 82 3.73 11.44 1.50
C LEU A 82 3.50 10.65 0.20
N SER A 83 2.69 11.18 -0.72
CA SER A 83 2.42 10.57 -2.02
C SER A 83 3.68 10.49 -2.89
N LEU A 84 4.49 11.57 -2.91
CA LEU A 84 5.74 11.61 -3.66
C LEU A 84 6.74 10.56 -3.17
N ILE A 85 6.92 10.45 -1.86
CA ILE A 85 7.78 9.42 -1.25
C ILE A 85 7.24 8.02 -1.56
N GLY A 86 5.92 7.83 -1.46
CA GLY A 86 5.25 6.55 -1.75
C GLY A 86 5.49 6.08 -3.19
N ILE A 87 5.26 6.96 -4.18
CA ILE A 87 5.47 6.62 -5.60
C ILE A 87 6.95 6.34 -5.87
N GLY A 88 7.87 7.13 -5.30
CA GLY A 88 9.32 6.89 -5.44
C GLY A 88 9.72 5.53 -4.89
N ALA A 89 9.27 5.19 -3.68
CA ALA A 89 9.52 3.88 -3.07
C ALA A 89 8.94 2.73 -3.90
N GLN A 90 7.74 2.90 -4.44
CA GLN A 90 7.07 1.89 -5.27
C GLN A 90 7.82 1.63 -6.57
N LEU A 91 8.32 2.67 -7.25
CA LEU A 91 9.16 2.53 -8.44
C LEU A 91 10.46 1.77 -8.13
N CYS A 92 11.14 2.12 -7.03
CA CYS A 92 12.34 1.42 -6.58
C CYS A 92 12.06 -0.04 -6.25
N ALA A 93 10.94 -0.33 -5.59
CA ALA A 93 10.53 -1.70 -5.23
C ALA A 93 10.28 -2.57 -6.47
N TYR A 94 9.51 -2.07 -7.44
CA TYR A 94 9.25 -2.81 -8.68
C TYR A 94 10.50 -2.96 -9.55
N LYS A 95 11.38 -1.96 -9.57
CA LYS A 95 12.71 -2.12 -10.19
C LYS A 95 13.55 -3.21 -9.53
N GLY A 96 13.58 -3.23 -8.19
CA GLY A 96 14.26 -4.30 -7.45
C GLY A 96 13.66 -5.68 -7.71
N LEU A 97 12.34 -5.76 -7.81
CA LEU A 97 11.61 -7.00 -8.11
C LEU A 97 11.80 -7.47 -9.57
N GLU A 98 11.97 -6.55 -10.51
CA GLU A 98 12.31 -6.88 -11.90
C GLU A 98 13.65 -7.62 -11.96
N LEU A 99 14.64 -7.14 -11.21
CA LEU A 99 15.98 -7.73 -11.07
C LEU A 99 16.02 -8.98 -10.18
N SER A 100 14.99 -9.18 -9.34
CA SER A 100 14.96 -10.22 -8.29
C SER A 100 13.80 -11.22 -8.47
N SER A 101 13.54 -12.06 -7.47
CA SER A 101 12.38 -12.95 -7.42
C SER A 101 11.29 -12.42 -6.47
N PRO A 102 10.00 -12.75 -6.69
CA PRO A 102 8.92 -12.45 -5.75
C PRO A 102 9.18 -12.98 -4.34
N THR A 103 9.83 -14.13 -4.21
CA THR A 103 10.20 -14.72 -2.92
C THR A 103 11.20 -13.85 -2.15
N LEU A 104 12.22 -13.32 -2.84
CA LEU A 104 13.19 -12.41 -2.21
C LEU A 104 12.51 -11.11 -1.76
N SER A 105 11.63 -10.56 -2.59
CA SER A 105 10.85 -9.36 -2.24
C SER A 105 10.00 -9.59 -0.98
N SER A 106 9.34 -10.75 -0.88
CA SER A 106 8.56 -11.11 0.30
C SER A 106 9.44 -11.26 1.55
N ALA A 107 10.64 -11.85 1.42
CA ALA A 107 11.58 -11.95 2.53
C ALA A 107 12.07 -10.58 3.02
N ILE A 108 12.34 -9.64 2.11
CA ILE A 108 12.78 -8.27 2.47
C ILE A 108 11.65 -7.50 3.16
N SER A 109 10.39 -7.69 2.77
CA SER A 109 9.23 -7.06 3.43
C SER A 109 9.13 -7.37 4.93
N ASN A 110 9.67 -8.51 5.39
CA ASN A 110 9.71 -8.83 6.82
C ASN A 110 10.61 -7.88 7.64
N LEU A 111 11.51 -7.13 6.97
CA LEU A 111 12.35 -6.12 7.61
C LEU A 111 11.63 -4.78 7.79
N THR A 112 10.53 -4.55 7.07
CA THR A 112 9.74 -3.32 7.15
C THR A 112 9.42 -2.90 8.59
N PRO A 113 8.85 -3.76 9.47
CA PRO A 113 8.58 -3.37 10.86
C PRO A 113 9.84 -2.98 11.64
N GLY A 114 10.98 -3.62 11.40
CA GLY A 114 12.26 -3.26 12.03
C GLY A 114 12.72 -1.85 11.63
N PHE A 115 12.68 -1.53 10.34
CA PHE A 115 12.99 -0.18 9.86
C PHE A 115 11.99 0.87 10.36
N THR A 116 10.69 0.53 10.39
CA THR A 116 9.65 1.42 10.93
C THR A 116 9.93 1.76 12.39
N PHE A 117 10.36 0.80 13.21
CA PHE A 117 10.73 1.05 14.61
C PHE A 117 11.94 1.99 14.74
N ILE A 118 12.99 1.75 13.96
CA ILE A 118 14.19 2.61 13.96
C ILE A 118 13.82 4.05 13.59
N LEU A 119 13.05 4.24 12.52
CA LEU A 119 12.58 5.55 12.09
C LEU A 119 11.69 6.20 13.16
N ALA A 120 10.79 5.43 13.77
CA ALA A 120 9.92 5.93 14.83
C ALA A 120 10.71 6.41 16.05
N VAL A 121 11.79 5.73 16.44
CA VAL A 121 12.69 6.16 17.52
C VAL A 121 13.48 7.40 17.12
N PHE A 122 13.95 7.47 15.88
CA PHE A 122 14.73 8.60 15.38
C PHE A 122 13.91 9.90 15.27
N PHE A 123 12.64 9.80 14.86
CA PHE A 123 11.72 10.93 14.74
C PHE A 123 10.89 11.19 16.01
N ARG A 124 11.15 10.47 17.11
CA ARG A 124 10.48 10.66 18.40
C ARG A 124 10.94 11.95 19.07
#